data_AF-A0A803VIK7-F1
#
_entry.id   AF-A0A803VIK7-F1
#
_cell.length_a   1.000
_cell.length_b   1.000
_cell.length_c   1.000
_cell.angle_alpha   90.00
_cell.angle_beta   90.00
_cell.angle_gamma   90.00
#
_symmetry.space_group_name_H-M   'P 1'
#
loop_
_entity.id
_entity.type
_entity.pdbx_description
1 polymer ?
#
loop_
_entity_poly.entity_id
_entity_poly.type
_entity_poly.pdbx_seq_one_letter_code
_entity_poly.pdbx_strand_id
1 'polypeptide(L)' 'PVAIKNSLIKLGSIESRLQLVVKSAEDMPWYKQALKMKLQGKTKAAIPVSNTPAL' A
#
# COMPACT_ATOMS: atom_id res chain seq x y z
N PRO A 1 25.87 -9.49 -3.59
CA PRO A 1 26.01 -8.35 -2.64
C PRO A 1 24.94 -8.40 -1.54
N VAL A 2 25.33 -8.23 -0.27
CA VAL A 2 24.43 -8.22 0.90
C VAL A 2 23.24 -7.27 0.72
N ALA A 3 23.44 -6.12 0.08
CA ALA A 3 22.40 -5.12 -0.17
C ALA A 3 21.20 -5.66 -0.96
N ILE A 4 21.44 -6.47 -2.00
CA ILE A 4 20.36 -7.03 -2.84
C ILE A 4 19.54 -8.04 -2.04
N LYS A 5 20.20 -8.91 -1.26
CA LYS A 5 19.52 -9.88 -0.39
C LYS A 5 18.61 -9.18 0.62
N ASN A 6 19.10 -8.11 1.24
CA ASN A 6 18.33 -7.33 2.22
C ASN A 6 17.12 -6.63 1.58
N SER A 7 17.26 -6.13 0.35
CA SER A 7 16.14 -5.51 -0.39
C SER A 7 15.03 -6.51 -0.73
N LEU A 8 15.39 -7.74 -1.15
CA LEU A 8 14.41 -8.80 -1.45
C LEU A 8 13.65 -9.27 -0.19
N ILE A 9 14.35 -9.40 0.94
CA ILE A 9 13.73 -9.75 2.23
C ILE A 9 12.72 -8.66 2.65
N LYS A 10 13.08 -7.39 2.51
CA LYS A 10 12.18 -6.26 2.80
C LYS A 10 10.95 -6.29 1.89
N LEU A 11 11.14 -6.57 0.60
CA LEU A 11 10.03 -6.65 -0.35
C LEU A 11 9.04 -7.77 0.03
N GLY A 12 9.54 -8.97 0.31
CA GLY A 12 8.69 -10.09 0.73
C GLY A 12 7.96 -9.83 2.05
N SER A 13 8.58 -9.08 2.97
CA SER A 13 7.95 -8.64 4.22
C SER A 13 6.80 -7.64 3.96
N ILE A 14 7.00 -6.68 3.06
CA ILE A 14 5.96 -5.71 2.67
C ILE A 14 4.79 -6.43 1.99
N GLU A 15 5.08 -7.35 1.07
CA GLU A 15 4.07 -8.14 0.37
C GLU A 15 3.22 -8.97 1.33
N SER A 16 3.88 -9.69 2.26
CA SER A 16 3.20 -10.52 3.26
C SER A 16 2.25 -9.70 4.16
N ARG A 17 2.68 -8.51 4.59
CA ARG A 17 1.85 -7.59 5.38
C ARG A 17 0.70 -7.03 4.56
N LEU A 18 0.93 -6.71 3.28
CA LEU A 18 -0.11 -6.22 2.39
C LEU A 18 -1.18 -7.28 2.16
N GLN A 19 -0.79 -8.54 1.89
CA GLN A 19 -1.74 -9.64 1.74
C GLN A 19 -2.63 -9.84 2.97
N LEU A 20 -2.07 -9.68 4.19
CA LEU A 20 -2.85 -9.74 5.42
C LEU A 20 -3.88 -8.60 5.50
N VAL A 21 -3.48 -7.37 5.16
CA VAL A 21 -4.38 -6.21 5.13
C VAL A 21 -5.51 -6.42 4.11
N VAL A 22 -5.20 -6.93 2.92
CA VAL A 22 -6.22 -7.22 1.89
C VAL A 22 -7.19 -8.29 2.34
N LYS A 23 -6.70 -9.38 2.95
CA LYS A 23 -7.56 -10.45 3.48
C LYS A 23 -8.46 -9.99 4.62
N SER A 24 -8.01 -9.02 5.41
CA SER A 24 -8.77 -8.46 6.53
C SER A 24 -9.68 -7.31 6.12
N ALA A 25 -9.49 -6.72 4.94
CA ALA A 25 -10.31 -5.63 4.45
C ALA A 25 -11.58 -6.20 3.82
N GLU A 26 -12.75 -5.80 4.32
CA GLU A 26 -14.04 -6.14 3.69
C GLU A 26 -14.14 -5.60 2.26
N ASP A 27 -13.57 -4.40 2.01
CA ASP A 27 -13.48 -3.79 0.69
C ASP A 27 -12.25 -2.90 0.56
N MET A 28 -11.53 -3.03 -0.55
CA MET A 28 -10.45 -2.10 -0.88
C MET A 28 -11.07 -0.86 -1.57
N PRO A 29 -10.97 0.35 -0.98
CA PRO A 29 -11.61 1.53 -1.54
C PRO A 29 -11.01 1.88 -2.91
N TRP A 30 -11.87 2.00 -3.92
CA TRP A 30 -11.49 2.49 -5.24
C TRP A 30 -10.85 3.88 -5.17
N TYR A 31 -10.07 4.23 -6.20
CA TYR A 31 -9.24 5.45 -6.25
C TYR A 31 -9.92 6.72 -5.72
N LYS A 32 -11.16 7.02 -6.18
CA LYS A 32 -11.89 8.23 -5.75
C LYS A 32 -12.24 8.24 -4.26
N GLN A 33 -12.61 7.08 -3.71
CA GLN A 33 -12.95 6.94 -2.30
C GLN A 33 -11.70 7.01 -1.43
N ALA A 34 -10.64 6.30 -1.83
CA ALA A 34 -9.34 6.36 -1.16
C ALA A 34 -8.78 7.80 -1.16
N LEU A 35 -8.92 8.53 -2.28
CA LEU A 35 -8.52 9.93 -2.37
C LEU A 35 -9.30 10.83 -1.42
N LYS A 36 -10.64 10.68 -1.37
CA LYS A 36 -11.49 11.43 -0.43
C LYS A 36 -11.10 11.14 1.02
N MET A 37 -10.82 9.87 1.36
CA MET A 37 -10.38 9.48 2.70
C MET A 37 -9.01 10.05 3.05
N LYS A 38 -8.06 10.07 2.09
CA LYS A 38 -6.74 10.69 2.26
C LYS A 38 -6.87 12.19 2.52
N LEU A 39 -7.64 12.91 1.70
CA LEU A 39 -7.85 14.35 1.84
C LEU A 39 -8.59 14.72 3.13
N GLN A 40 -9.45 13.83 3.63
CA GLN A 40 -10.13 14.00 4.92
C GLN A 40 -9.26 13.63 6.13
N GLY A 41 -8.01 13.18 5.94
CA GLY A 41 -7.12 12.76 7.03
C GLY A 41 -7.57 11.47 7.74
N LYS A 42 -8.46 10.70 7.13
CA LYS A 42 -9.03 9.45 7.71
C LYS A 42 -8.17 8.22 7.41
N THR A 43 -7.18 8.36 6.54
CA THR A 43 -6.32 7.26 6.09
C THR A 43 -5.02 7.23 6.90
N LYS A 44 -4.71 6.09 7.53
CA LYS A 44 -3.47 5.89 8.29
C LYS A 44 -2.25 5.58 7.41
N ALA A 45 -2.47 4.97 6.24
CA ALA A 45 -1.43 4.66 5.26
C ALA A 45 -2.04 4.56 3.85
N ALA A 46 -1.32 5.02 2.83
CA ALA A 46 -1.71 4.91 1.43
C ALA A 46 -0.53 4.37 0.61
N ILE A 47 -0.79 3.43 -0.30
CA ILE A 47 0.23 2.82 -1.15
C ILE A 47 -0.07 3.26 -2.60
N PRO A 48 0.64 4.25 -3.14
CA PRO A 48 0.53 4.60 -4.55
C PRO A 48 1.20 3.51 -5.40
N VAL A 49 0.57 3.18 -6.53
CA VAL A 49 1.17 2.36 -7.58
C VAL A 49 1.84 3.27 -8.60
N SER A 50 2.78 2.76 -9.39
CA SER A 50 3.62 3.57 -10.30
C SER A 50 2.83 4.39 -11.34
N ASN A 51 1.61 3.97 -11.67
CA ASN A 51 0.71 4.66 -12.59
C ASN A 51 -0.31 5.59 -11.90
N THR A 52 -0.16 5.84 -10.60
CA THR A 52 -1.06 6.75 -9.86
C THR A 52 -0.78 8.19 -10.31
N PRO A 53 -1.78 8.94 -10.80
CA PRO A 53 -1.60 10.33 -11.17
C PRO A 53 -1.09 11.16 -9.99
N ALA A 54 -0.23 12.14 -10.27
CA ALA A 54 0.12 13.16 -9.28
C ALA A 54 -1.14 13.97 -8.90
N LEU A 55 -1.23 14.36 -7.63
CA LEU A 55 -2.32 15.15 -7.08
C LEU A 55 -2.06 16.64 -7.20
#